data_AF-Q90WY2-F1
#
_entry.id   AF-Q90WY2-F1
#
_cell.length_a   1.000
_cell.length_b   1.000
_cell.length_c   1.000
_cell.angle_alpha   90.00
_cell.angle_beta   90.00
_cell.angle_gamma   90.00
#
_symmetry.space_group_name_H-M   'P 1'
#
loop_
_entity.id
_entity.type
_entity.pdbx_description
1 polymer ?
#
loop_
_entity_poly.entity_id
_entity_poly.type
_entity_poly.pdbx_seq_one_letter_code
_entity_poly.pdbx_strand_id
1 'polypeptide(L)' 'IEKCQEGFLLAFEHYINYRKHNVAHFWPKLLMKVTDLRMIGACHASRFLHMKVECPTELFPPLFLEVFED' A
#
# COMPACT_ATOMS: atom_id res chain seq x y z
N ILE A 1 -8.84 -14.68 0.47
CA ILE A 1 -7.93 -13.51 0.58
C ILE A 1 -7.46 -13.34 2.02
N GLU A 2 -8.37 -13.18 2.98
CA GLU A 2 -8.04 -13.01 4.42
C GLU A 2 -7.13 -14.11 4.98
N LYS A 3 -7.49 -15.39 4.86
CA LYS A 3 -6.65 -16.53 5.32
C LYS A 3 -5.24 -16.52 4.72
N CYS A 4 -5.08 -16.10 3.47
CA CYS A 4 -3.77 -15.99 2.84
C CYS A 4 -2.97 -14.84 3.45
N GLN A 5 -3.62 -13.69 3.68
CA GLN A 5 -3.02 -12.54 4.33
C GLN A 5 -2.58 -12.84 5.77
N GLU A 6 -3.39 -13.56 6.54
CA GLU A 6 -3.02 -14.02 7.88
C GLU A 6 -1.75 -14.88 7.85
N GLY A 7 -1.64 -15.80 6.88
CA GLY A 7 -0.45 -16.61 6.67
C GLY A 7 0.80 -15.77 6.39
N PHE A 8 0.70 -14.75 5.54
CA PHE A 8 1.80 -13.81 5.30
C PHE A 8 2.16 -12.98 6.52
N LEU A 9 1.17 -12.47 7.27
CA LEU A 9 1.41 -11.66 8.47
C LEU A 9 2.14 -12.45 9.54
N LEU A 10 1.72 -13.70 9.79
CA LEU A 10 2.35 -14.56 10.79
C LEU A 10 3.78 -14.94 10.37
N ALA A 11 3.98 -15.34 9.11
CA ALA A 11 5.32 -15.61 8.58
C ALA A 11 6.23 -14.38 8.67
N PHE A 12 5.69 -13.20 8.42
CA PHE A 12 6.46 -11.96 8.49
C PHE A 12 6.82 -11.58 9.93
N GLU A 13 5.91 -11.73 10.88
CA GLU A 13 6.21 -11.54 12.30
C GLU A 13 7.33 -12.47 12.76
N HIS A 14 7.27 -13.75 12.39
CA HIS A 14 8.36 -14.70 12.68
C HIS A 14 9.69 -14.28 12.05
N TYR A 15 9.67 -13.79 10.80
CA TYR A 15 10.86 -13.27 10.14
C TYR A 15 11.44 -12.05 10.85
N ILE A 16 10.61 -11.10 11.28
CA ILE A 16 11.04 -9.93 12.05
C ILE A 16 11.67 -10.35 13.39
N ASN A 17 11.07 -11.32 14.08
CA ASN A 17 11.61 -11.85 15.33
C ASN A 17 12.99 -12.52 15.12
N TYR A 18 13.17 -13.23 14.01
CA TYR A 18 14.47 -13.80 13.63
C TYR A 18 15.55 -12.73 13.36
N ARG A 19 15.19 -11.60 12.75
CA ARG A 19 16.13 -10.53 12.36
C ARG A 19 16.71 -9.73 13.53
N LYS A 20 16.10 -9.77 14.72
CA LYS A 20 16.59 -9.10 15.95
C LYS A 20 16.99 -7.63 15.75
N HIS A 21 16.07 -6.82 15.24
CA HIS A 21 16.30 -5.39 15.02
C HIS A 21 16.63 -4.63 16.32
N ASN A 22 17.51 -3.63 16.24
CA ASN A 22 17.90 -2.77 17.38
C ASN A 22 16.85 -1.72 17.79
N VAL A 23 15.64 -1.80 17.24
CA VAL A 23 14.57 -0.84 17.48
C VAL A 23 13.46 -1.52 18.28
N ALA A 24 13.15 -0.99 19.46
CA ALA A 24 12.06 -1.50 20.28
C ALA A 24 10.70 -1.37 19.56
N HIS A 25 9.85 -2.37 19.76
CA HIS A 25 8.50 -2.47 19.17
C HIS A 25 8.50 -2.40 17.63
N PHE A 26 9.49 -3.04 16.99
CA PHE A 26 9.64 -2.99 15.54
C PHE A 26 8.41 -3.50 14.77
N TRP A 27 7.84 -4.64 15.17
CA TRP A 27 6.69 -5.22 14.47
C TRP A 27 5.44 -4.31 14.49
N PRO A 28 4.97 -3.81 15.66
CA PRO A 28 3.89 -2.81 15.68
C PRO A 28 4.21 -1.54 14.87
N LYS A 29 5.45 -1.03 14.93
CA LYS A 29 5.86 0.15 14.14
C LYS A 29 5.80 -0.12 12.65
N LEU A 30 6.14 -1.33 12.20
CA LEU A 30 6.06 -1.71 10.80
C LEU A 30 4.60 -1.83 10.34
N LEU A 31 3.71 -2.35 11.16
CA LEU A 31 2.27 -2.40 10.88
C LEU A 31 1.66 -0.99 10.71
N MET A 32 2.15 0.00 11.48
CA MET A 32 1.77 1.40 11.24
C MET A 32 2.18 1.89 9.85
N LYS A 33 3.33 1.45 9.33
CA LYS A 33 3.76 1.79 7.95
C LYS A 33 2.88 1.16 6.87
N VAL A 34 2.32 -0.02 7.13
CA VAL A 34 1.29 -0.58 6.23
C VAL A 34 0.04 0.30 6.20
N THR A 35 -0.33 0.89 7.35
CA THR A 35 -1.46 1.84 7.42
C THR A 35 -1.15 3.14 6.67
N ASP A 36 0.06 3.69 6.84
CA ASP A 36 0.52 4.87 6.09
C ASP A 36 0.43 4.62 4.57
N LEU A 37 0.84 3.45 4.09
CA LEU A 37 0.75 3.09 2.66
C LEU A 37 -0.70 3.00 2.16
N ARG A 38 -1.63 2.48 2.97
CA ARG A 38 -3.07 2.45 2.64
C ARG A 38 -3.63 3.86 2.53
N MET A 39 -3.24 4.76 3.43
CA MET A 39 -3.64 6.17 3.40
C MET A 39 -3.12 6.85 2.13
N ILE A 40 -1.86 6.63 1.76
CA ILE A 40 -1.28 7.15 0.51
C ILE A 40 -2.08 6.65 -0.70
N GLY A 41 -2.42 5.36 -0.75
CA GLY A 41 -3.23 4.78 -1.84
C GLY A 41 -4.61 5.44 -1.96
N ALA A 42 -5.30 5.66 -0.85
CA ALA A 42 -6.61 6.33 -0.85
C ALA A 42 -6.50 7.81 -1.28
N CYS A 43 -5.47 8.53 -0.80
CA CYS A 43 -5.21 9.90 -1.25
C CYS A 43 -4.88 9.97 -2.74
N HIS A 44 -4.10 9.00 -3.26
CA HIS A 44 -3.77 8.92 -4.67
C HIS A 44 -5.03 8.68 -5.53
N ALA A 45 -5.91 7.76 -5.14
CA ALA A 45 -7.17 7.51 -5.85
C ALA A 45 -8.03 8.77 -5.95
N SER A 46 -8.19 9.51 -4.85
CA SER A 46 -8.89 10.80 -4.85
C SER A 46 -8.21 11.83 -5.75
N ARG A 47 -6.88 11.90 -5.74
CA ARG A 47 -6.13 12.81 -6.60
C ARG A 47 -6.24 12.44 -8.07
N PHE A 48 -6.24 11.16 -8.41
CA PHE A 48 -6.39 10.68 -9.78
C PHE A 48 -7.75 11.05 -10.38
N LEU A 49 -8.83 10.94 -9.61
CA LEU A 49 -10.15 11.42 -10.04
C LEU A 49 -10.13 12.91 -10.40
N HIS A 50 -9.49 13.76 -9.59
CA HIS A 50 -9.32 15.18 -9.92
C HIS A 50 -8.50 15.39 -11.19
N MET A 51 -7.41 14.62 -11.39
CA MET A 51 -6.59 14.74 -12.60
C MET A 51 -7.38 14.37 -13.86
N LYS A 52 -8.28 13.38 -13.81
CA LYS A 52 -9.13 13.02 -14.96
C LYS A 52 -10.12 14.12 -15.35
N VAL A 53 -10.48 15.00 -14.42
CA VAL A 53 -11.35 16.16 -14.70
C VAL A 53 -10.55 17.30 -15.35
N GLU A 54 -9.34 17.54 -14.87
CA GLU A 54 -8.53 18.71 -15.26
C GLU A 54 -7.66 18.46 -16.50
N CYS A 55 -7.31 17.20 -16.81
CA CYS A 55 -6.35 16.85 -17.85
C CYS A 55 -7.01 16.05 -18.99
N PRO A 56 -6.60 16.26 -20.26
CA PRO A 56 -6.98 15.39 -21.38
C PRO A 56 -6.53 13.93 -21.20
N THR A 57 -7.35 12.98 -21.64
CA THR A 57 -7.10 11.53 -21.47
C THR A 57 -5.81 11.07 -22.16
N GLU A 58 -5.41 11.69 -23.27
CA GLU A 58 -4.20 11.33 -24.04
C GLU A 58 -2.90 11.55 -23.25
N LEU A 59 -2.95 12.32 -22.16
CA LEU A 59 -1.80 12.51 -21.27
C LEU A 59 -1.54 11.31 -20.35
N PHE A 60 -2.49 10.38 -20.25
CA PHE A 60 -2.38 9.22 -19.37
C PHE A 60 -2.01 7.97 -20.17
N PRO A 61 -0.90 7.28 -19.83
CA PRO A 61 -0.56 6.02 -20.46
C PRO A 61 -1.67 4.97 -20.31
N PRO A 62 -1.93 4.11 -21.31
CA PRO A 62 -3.04 3.15 -21.25
C PRO A 62 -3.01 2.23 -20.01
N LEU A 63 -1.83 1.70 -19.65
CA LEU A 63 -1.69 0.86 -18.45
C LEU A 63 -1.88 1.67 -17.15
N PHE A 64 -1.57 2.97 -17.15
CA PHE A 64 -1.81 3.81 -15.99
C PHE A 64 -3.31 4.00 -15.76
N LEU A 65 -4.07 4.21 -16.83
CA LEU A 65 -5.53 4.23 -16.76
C LEU A 65 -6.08 2.88 -16.31
N GLU A 66 -5.65 1.77 -16.92
CA GLU A 66 -6.12 0.41 -16.55
C GLU A 66 -5.91 0.07 -15.07
N VAL A 67 -4.81 0.51 -14.46
CA VAL A 67 -4.48 0.19 -13.06
C VAL A 67 -5.23 1.07 -12.06
N PHE A 68 -5.57 2.31 -12.44
CA PHE A 68 -6.12 3.31 -11.52
C PHE A 68 -7.55 3.74 -11.85
N GLU A 69 -8.10 3.36 -13.00
CA GLU A 69 -9.54 3.36 -13.27
C GLU A 69 -10.15 2.08 -12.69
N ASP A 70 -11.19 2.26 -11.87
CA ASP A 70 -11.94 1.17 -11.24
C ASP A 70 -12.69 0.29 -12.27
#